data_AF-A0A1I2ELY1-F1
#
_entry.id   AF-A0A1I2ELY1-F1
#
_cell.length_a   1.000
_cell.length_b   1.000
_cell.length_c   1.000
_cell.angle_alpha   90.00
_cell.angle_beta   90.00
_cell.angle_gamma   90.00
#
_symmetry.space_group_name_H-M   'P 1'
#
loop_
_entity.id
_entity.type
_entity.pdbx_description
1 polymer ?
#
loop_
_entity_poly.entity_id
_entity_poly.type
_entity_poly.pdbx_seq_one_letter_code
_entity_poly.pdbx_strand_id
1 'polypeptide(L)'
;MAPNMIPALMVPLAAFAIYRRVRGNFGPQPIRRKRMIARIAIFAAVTVLFALTGLYNPMLLAGLACGIAGGAVLGTVGLRLTTFGQNAEGADVYIPNPWIGAGLTLLLVGRLAWRFVEVMPQVKDPALAAGHAPPIGSPLTLAVFGLMVGYYLVYFTGLLVHHRRFQRERGLSATAD
;
A
#
# COMPACT_ATOMS: atom_id res chain seq x y z
N MET A 1 -25.57 -0.75 -21.66
CA MET A 1 -24.88 0.25 -20.80
C MET A 1 -23.93 1.04 -21.70
N ALA A 2 -24.14 2.35 -21.88
CA ALA A 2 -23.38 3.13 -22.86
C ALA A 2 -21.87 3.11 -22.53
N PRO A 3 -20.99 2.73 -23.49
CA PRO A 3 -19.56 2.45 -23.23
C PRO A 3 -18.73 3.65 -22.76
N ASN A 4 -19.32 4.84 -22.64
CA ASN A 4 -18.73 6.12 -22.27
C ASN A 4 -19.04 6.53 -20.82
N MET A 5 -19.92 5.82 -20.10
CA MET A 5 -20.25 6.13 -18.69
C MET A 5 -19.23 5.56 -17.69
N ILE A 6 -18.53 4.48 -18.04
CA ILE A 6 -17.60 3.80 -17.12
C ILE A 6 -16.42 4.71 -16.73
N PRO A 7 -15.73 5.40 -17.66
CA PRO A 7 -14.67 6.35 -17.30
C PRO A 7 -15.17 7.55 -16.50
N ALA A 8 -16.37 8.05 -16.84
CA ALA A 8 -16.99 9.20 -16.18
C ALA A 8 -17.33 8.94 -14.69
N LEU A 9 -17.60 7.68 -14.33
CA LEU A 9 -17.82 7.26 -12.93
C LEU A 9 -16.51 6.94 -12.19
N MET A 10 -15.52 6.33 -12.86
CA MET A 10 -14.29 5.88 -12.21
C MET A 10 -13.36 7.03 -11.79
N VAL A 11 -13.26 8.10 -12.59
CA VAL A 11 -12.43 9.28 -12.27
C VAL A 11 -12.86 9.99 -10.97
N PRO A 12 -14.14 10.37 -10.79
CA PRO A 12 -14.57 10.99 -9.54
C PRO A 12 -14.48 10.03 -8.35
N LEU A 13 -14.72 8.73 -8.55
CA LEU A 13 -14.61 7.73 -7.48
C LEU A 13 -13.15 7.55 -7.00
N ALA A 14 -12.21 7.54 -7.94
CA ALA A 14 -10.78 7.53 -7.68
C ALA A 14 -10.32 8.79 -6.95
N ALA A 15 -10.72 9.97 -7.43
CA ALA A 15 -10.43 11.26 -6.79
C ALA A 15 -11.00 11.31 -5.36
N PHE A 16 -12.23 10.85 -5.17
CA PHE A 16 -12.86 10.75 -3.86
C PHE A 16 -12.15 9.77 -2.93
N ALA A 17 -11.72 8.61 -3.44
CA ALA A 17 -10.97 7.62 -2.66
C ALA A 17 -9.61 8.18 -2.19
N ILE A 18 -8.90 8.91 -3.06
CA ILE A 18 -7.65 9.60 -2.72
C ILE A 18 -7.94 10.68 -1.66
N TYR A 19 -8.90 11.57 -1.90
CA TYR A 19 -9.26 12.63 -0.96
C TYR A 19 -9.61 12.08 0.42
N ARG A 20 -10.49 11.07 0.49
CA ARG A 20 -10.91 10.44 1.74
C ARG A 20 -9.75 9.79 2.48
N ARG A 21 -8.83 9.14 1.75
CA ARG A 21 -7.66 8.49 2.32
C ARG A 21 -6.66 9.52 2.86
N VAL A 22 -6.40 10.58 2.11
CA VAL A 22 -5.48 11.65 2.53
C VAL A 22 -6.04 12.39 3.74
N ARG A 23 -7.31 12.80 3.69
CA ARG A 23 -7.99 13.48 4.80
C ARG A 23 -8.01 12.64 6.08
N GLY A 24 -8.21 11.33 5.95
CA GLY A 24 -8.24 10.40 7.09
C GLY A 24 -6.87 10.08 7.71
N ASN A 25 -5.76 10.49 7.07
CA ASN A 25 -4.40 10.24 7.58
C ASN A 25 -3.87 11.41 8.43
N PHE A 26 -4.55 12.55 8.47
CA PHE A 26 -4.16 13.66 9.34
C PHE A 26 -4.60 13.41 10.78
N GLY A 27 -3.70 13.73 11.70
CA GLY A 27 -3.94 13.69 13.14
C GLY A 27 -3.29 12.49 13.85
N PRO A 28 -3.33 12.51 15.20
CA PRO A 28 -2.67 11.49 16.01
C PRO A 28 -3.40 10.15 15.92
N GLN A 29 -2.66 9.07 15.62
CA GLN A 29 -3.20 7.71 15.48
C GLN A 29 -2.69 6.78 16.59
N PRO A 30 -3.57 6.08 17.32
CA PRO A 30 -3.15 5.11 18.33
C PRO A 30 -2.57 3.86 17.67
N ILE A 31 -1.49 3.32 18.22
CA ILE A 31 -0.89 2.07 17.72
C ILE A 31 -1.78 0.87 18.06
N ARG A 32 -2.49 0.35 17.06
CA ARG A 32 -3.35 -0.84 17.19
C ARG A 32 -2.64 -2.10 16.70
N ARG A 33 -1.83 -2.72 17.57
CA ARG A 33 -1.00 -3.90 17.26
C ARG A 33 -1.71 -4.99 16.45
N LYS A 34 -2.89 -5.46 16.91
CA LYS A 34 -3.63 -6.55 16.25
C LYS A 34 -4.00 -6.20 14.80
N ARG A 35 -4.43 -4.96 14.54
CA ARG A 35 -4.82 -4.50 13.20
C ARG A 35 -3.60 -4.35 12.27
N MET A 36 -2.47 -3.91 12.80
CA MET A 36 -1.22 -3.79 12.04
C MET A 36 -0.70 -5.17 11.64
N ILE A 37 -0.67 -6.14 12.56
CA ILE A 37 -0.26 -7.52 12.25
C ILE A 37 -1.16 -8.14 11.19
N ALA A 38 -2.48 -7.98 11.31
CA ALA A 38 -3.41 -8.49 10.30
C ALA A 38 -3.13 -7.90 8.90
N ARG A 39 -2.87 -6.59 8.81
CA ARG A 39 -2.50 -5.94 7.53
C ARG A 39 -1.20 -6.48 6.95
N ILE A 40 -0.18 -6.67 7.79
CA ILE A 40 1.10 -7.25 7.37
C ILE A 40 0.87 -8.66 6.82
N ALA A 41 0.12 -9.51 7.54
CA ALA A 41 -0.17 -10.87 7.12
C ALA A 41 -0.92 -10.91 5.78
N ILE A 42 -1.93 -10.06 5.59
CA ILE A 42 -2.67 -9.94 4.33
C ILE A 42 -1.74 -9.51 3.20
N PHE A 43 -0.93 -8.47 3.38
CA PHE A 43 -0.02 -8.00 2.34
C PHE A 43 1.05 -9.04 1.99
N ALA A 44 1.58 -9.75 2.98
CA ALA A 44 2.51 -10.85 2.76
C ALA A 44 1.86 -11.98 1.95
N ALA A 45 0.66 -12.42 2.34
CA ALA A 45 -0.08 -13.48 1.63
C ALA A 45 -0.37 -13.10 0.18
N VAL A 46 -0.86 -11.88 -0.08
CA VAL A 46 -1.13 -11.40 -1.44
C VAL A 46 0.16 -11.28 -2.27
N THR A 47 1.26 -10.86 -1.65
CA THR A 47 2.57 -10.79 -2.32
C THR A 47 3.06 -12.17 -2.74
N VAL A 48 2.94 -13.17 -1.86
CA VAL A 48 3.28 -14.56 -2.18
C VAL A 48 2.44 -15.06 -3.36
N LEU A 49 1.12 -14.79 -3.34
CA LEU A 49 0.24 -15.18 -4.44
C LEU A 49 0.67 -14.57 -5.78
N PHE A 50 1.04 -13.29 -5.81
CA PHE A 50 1.55 -12.66 -7.03
C PHE A 50 2.95 -13.16 -7.41
N ALA A 51 3.82 -13.48 -6.44
CA ALA A 51 5.13 -14.04 -6.73
C ALA A 51 5.04 -15.39 -7.45
N LEU A 52 3.98 -16.18 -7.24
CA LEU A 52 3.74 -17.42 -7.99
C LEU A 52 3.56 -17.18 -9.50
N THR A 53 3.11 -16.00 -9.93
CA THR A 53 3.06 -15.65 -11.37
C THR A 53 4.47 -15.60 -11.99
N GLY A 54 5.49 -15.39 -11.16
CA GLY A 54 6.90 -15.45 -11.52
C GLY A 54 7.36 -16.81 -12.05
N LEU A 55 6.67 -17.89 -11.66
CA LEU A 55 6.96 -19.24 -12.17
C LEU A 55 6.71 -19.36 -13.68
N TYR A 56 5.77 -18.57 -14.20
CA TYR A 56 5.42 -18.55 -15.62
C TYR A 56 6.09 -17.40 -16.38
N ASN A 57 6.36 -16.28 -15.71
CA ASN A 57 6.97 -15.12 -16.33
C ASN A 57 7.96 -14.42 -15.38
N PRO A 58 9.28 -14.59 -15.55
CA PRO A 58 10.29 -14.03 -14.64
C PRO A 58 10.29 -12.50 -14.65
N MET A 59 9.84 -11.86 -15.74
CA MET A 59 9.74 -10.40 -15.83
C MET A 59 8.71 -9.84 -14.84
N LEU A 60 7.62 -10.58 -14.60
CA LEU A 60 6.60 -10.22 -13.60
C LEU A 60 7.18 -10.24 -12.18
N LEU A 61 7.98 -11.27 -11.88
CA LEU A 61 8.65 -11.41 -10.59
C LEU A 61 9.69 -10.31 -10.39
N ALA A 62 10.48 -10.00 -11.41
CA ALA A 62 11.46 -8.92 -11.38
C ALA A 62 10.77 -7.57 -11.10
N GLY A 63 9.67 -7.29 -11.79
CA GLY A 63 8.85 -6.10 -11.53
C GLY A 63 8.40 -6.04 -10.06
N LEU A 64 7.81 -7.11 -9.55
CA LEU A 64 7.37 -7.21 -8.15
C LEU A 64 8.52 -6.98 -7.17
N ALA A 65 9.66 -7.65 -7.37
CA ALA A 65 10.83 -7.57 -6.50
C ALA A 65 11.43 -6.15 -6.47
N CYS A 66 11.61 -5.53 -7.65
CA CYS A 66 12.08 -4.15 -7.77
C CYS A 66 11.12 -3.18 -7.07
N GLY A 67 9.82 -3.40 -7.24
CA GLY A 67 8.78 -2.67 -6.53
C GLY A 67 8.95 -2.78 -5.02
N ILE A 68 9.01 -3.99 -4.47
CA ILE A 68 9.17 -4.25 -3.04
C ILE A 68 10.42 -3.57 -2.49
N ALA A 69 11.54 -3.67 -3.20
CA ALA A 69 12.80 -3.02 -2.81
C ALA A 69 12.65 -1.50 -2.73
N GLY A 70 12.09 -0.86 -3.76
CA GLY A 70 11.82 0.58 -3.75
C GLY A 70 10.82 0.98 -2.66
N GLY A 71 9.81 0.15 -2.43
CA GLY A 71 8.80 0.35 -1.40
C GLY A 71 9.41 0.28 -0.01
N ALA A 72 10.30 -0.67 0.24
CA ALA A 72 11.01 -0.81 1.50
C ALA A 72 11.84 0.42 1.83
N VAL A 73 12.54 1.00 0.83
CA VAL A 73 13.25 2.27 0.99
C VAL A 73 12.28 3.38 1.36
N LEU A 74 11.16 3.53 0.65
CA LEU A 74 10.13 4.52 1.02
C LEU A 74 9.54 4.28 2.41
N GLY A 75 9.38 3.03 2.83
CA GLY A 75 8.85 2.65 4.14
C GLY A 75 9.80 3.07 5.27
N THR A 76 11.11 2.89 5.08
CA THR A 76 12.12 3.36 6.05
C THR A 76 12.16 4.89 6.12
N VAL A 77 12.07 5.58 4.98
CA VAL A 77 11.98 7.06 4.95
C VAL A 77 10.69 7.53 5.63
N GLY A 78 9.56 6.87 5.38
CA GLY A 78 8.29 7.20 6.02
C GLY A 78 8.32 7.03 7.54
N LEU A 79 9.01 6.02 8.06
CA LEU A 79 9.25 5.84 9.48
C LEU A 79 10.08 6.98 10.08
N ARG A 80 11.14 7.42 9.38
CA ARG A 80 11.98 8.54 9.83
C ARG A 80 11.23 9.88 9.88
N LEU A 81 10.23 10.04 9.01
CA LEU A 81 9.36 11.22 8.97
C LEU A 81 8.15 11.11 9.90
N THR A 82 8.01 10.01 10.63
CA THR A 82 6.90 9.82 11.58
C THR A 82 7.27 10.41 12.93
N THR A 83 6.40 11.27 13.46
CA THR A 83 6.56 11.82 14.81
C THR A 83 5.84 10.92 15.81
N PHE A 84 6.55 10.50 16.85
CA PHE A 84 6.03 9.69 17.93
C PHE A 84 5.71 10.56 19.14
N GLY A 85 4.65 10.23 19.86
CA GLY A 85 4.22 10.95 21.05
C GLY A 85 3.31 10.10 21.94
N GLN A 86 2.79 10.71 22.99
CA GLN A 86 1.85 10.06 23.91
C GLN A 86 0.53 10.84 23.92
N ASN A 87 -0.61 10.15 24.04
CA ASN A 87 -1.88 10.82 24.33
C ASN A 87 -1.95 11.22 25.81
N ALA A 88 -3.02 11.95 26.18
CA ALA A 88 -3.29 12.34 27.58
C ALA A 88 -3.43 11.16 28.55
N GLU A 89 -3.74 9.95 28.04
CA GLU A 89 -3.86 8.71 28.80
C GLU A 89 -2.53 7.92 28.83
N GLY A 90 -1.46 8.46 28.23
CA GLY A 90 -0.15 7.83 28.11
C GLY A 90 -0.04 6.74 27.03
N ALA A 91 -1.07 6.46 26.24
CA ALA A 91 -0.97 5.53 25.13
C ALA A 91 -0.04 6.05 24.03
N ASP A 92 0.68 5.13 23.40
CA ASP A 92 1.62 5.39 22.30
C ASP A 92 0.86 5.79 21.01
N VAL A 93 1.20 6.97 20.50
CA VAL A 93 0.54 7.61 19.36
C VAL A 93 1.58 8.04 18.34
N TYR A 94 1.26 7.81 17.06
CA TYR A 94 2.10 8.25 15.95
C TYR A 94 1.34 9.23 15.05
N ILE A 95 2.08 10.19 14.50
CA ILE A 95 1.60 11.11 13.48
C ILE A 95 2.35 10.77 12.19
N PRO A 96 1.70 10.06 11.25
CA PRO A 96 2.33 9.68 10.00
C PRO A 96 2.48 10.89 9.08
N ASN A 97 3.49 10.86 8.19
CA ASN A 97 3.54 11.80 7.07
C ASN A 97 2.50 11.38 5.99
N PRO A 98 1.45 12.18 5.75
CA PRO A 98 0.36 11.79 4.85
C PRO A 98 0.77 11.80 3.37
N TRP A 99 1.82 12.54 3.00
CA TRP A 99 2.20 12.75 1.61
C TRP A 99 2.74 11.49 0.93
N ILE A 100 3.47 10.65 1.65
CA ILE A 100 4.01 9.40 1.08
C ILE A 100 2.87 8.43 0.74
N GLY A 101 1.93 8.26 1.68
CA GLY A 101 0.74 7.44 1.45
C GLY A 101 -0.15 8.01 0.34
N ALA A 102 -0.26 9.34 0.25
CA ALA A 102 -0.98 10.02 -0.82
C ALA A 102 -0.34 9.75 -2.19
N GLY A 103 0.97 9.95 -2.31
CA GLY A 103 1.74 9.74 -3.54
C GLY A 103 1.65 8.30 -4.03
N LEU A 104 1.79 7.31 -3.13
CA LEU A 104 1.63 5.90 -3.49
C LEU A 104 0.21 5.56 -3.94
N THR A 105 -0.80 6.13 -3.28
CA THR A 105 -2.21 5.93 -3.67
C THR A 105 -2.48 6.53 -5.04
N LEU A 106 -1.99 7.75 -5.29
CA LEU A 106 -2.10 8.44 -6.57
C LEU A 106 -1.41 7.64 -7.68
N LEU A 107 -0.20 7.13 -7.43
CA LEU A 107 0.54 6.27 -8.35
C LEU A 107 -0.27 5.03 -8.72
N LEU A 108 -0.82 4.32 -7.74
CA LEU A 108 -1.61 3.11 -7.97
C LEU A 108 -2.89 3.42 -8.74
N VAL A 109 -3.61 4.47 -8.34
CA VAL A 109 -4.85 4.88 -9.00
C VAL A 109 -4.58 5.31 -10.44
N GLY A 110 -3.56 6.13 -10.68
CA GLY A 110 -3.15 6.53 -12.03
C GLY A 110 -2.74 5.33 -12.88
N ARG A 111 -2.00 4.38 -12.30
CA ARG A 111 -1.62 3.13 -12.98
C ARG A 111 -2.84 2.29 -13.36
N LEU A 112 -3.80 2.14 -12.46
CA LEU A 112 -5.03 1.39 -12.73
C LEU A 112 -5.88 2.11 -13.77
N ALA A 113 -6.03 3.43 -13.68
CA ALA A 113 -6.78 4.23 -14.65
C ALA A 113 -6.20 4.08 -16.07
N TRP A 114 -4.87 4.18 -16.22
CA TRP A 114 -4.20 3.94 -17.49
C TRP A 114 -4.49 2.54 -18.02
N ARG A 115 -4.37 1.52 -17.17
CA ARG A 115 -4.62 0.13 -17.56
C ARG A 115 -6.07 -0.11 -17.96
N PHE A 116 -7.03 0.53 -17.28
CA PHE A 116 -8.44 0.46 -17.65
C PHE A 116 -8.69 1.02 -19.05
N VAL A 117 -8.05 2.14 -19.42
CA VAL A 117 -8.15 2.70 -20.77
C VAL A 117 -7.56 1.73 -21.81
N GLU A 118 -6.43 1.11 -21.49
CA GLU A 118 -5.75 0.17 -22.39
C GLU A 118 -6.54 -1.14 -22.62
N VAL A 119 -7.22 -1.64 -21.59
CA VAL A 119 -8.04 -2.87 -21.64
C VAL A 119 -9.44 -2.60 -22.19
N MET A 120 -9.92 -1.36 -22.18
CA MET A 120 -11.26 -0.99 -22.64
C MET A 120 -11.64 -1.48 -24.05
N PRO A 121 -10.75 -1.42 -25.07
CA PRO A 121 -11.04 -1.96 -26.40
C PRO A 121 -11.27 -3.47 -26.38
N GLN A 122 -10.54 -4.21 -25.54
CA GLN A 122 -10.64 -5.67 -25.40
C GLN A 122 -11.96 -6.09 -24.75
N VAL A 123 -12.53 -5.23 -23.90
CA VAL A 123 -13.86 -5.45 -23.30
C VAL A 123 -14.98 -5.22 -24.33
N LYS A 124 -14.75 -4.36 -25.32
CA LYS A 124 -15.71 -4.06 -26.38
C LYS A 124 -15.72 -5.12 -27.49
N ASP A 125 -14.56 -5.69 -27.79
CA ASP A 125 -14.42 -6.77 -28.76
C ASP A 125 -13.56 -7.90 -28.19
N PRO A 126 -14.18 -9.03 -27.78
CA PRO A 126 -13.48 -10.20 -27.26
C PRO A 126 -12.48 -10.81 -28.25
N ALA A 127 -12.64 -10.59 -29.56
CA ALA A 127 -11.70 -11.07 -30.57
C ALA A 127 -10.34 -10.36 -30.45
N LEU A 128 -10.31 -9.11 -29.96
CA LEU A 128 -9.07 -8.38 -29.64
C LEU A 128 -8.40 -8.88 -28.36
N ALA A 129 -9.09 -9.69 -27.53
CA ALA A 129 -8.53 -10.25 -26.30
C ALA A 129 -7.64 -11.49 -26.54
N ALA A 130 -7.75 -12.15 -27.71
CA ALA A 130 -7.11 -13.45 -28.00
C ALA A 130 -5.57 -13.45 -28.10
N GLY A 131 -4.88 -12.34 -27.82
CA GLY A 131 -3.42 -12.23 -27.83
C GLY A 131 -2.82 -11.39 -26.71
N HIS A 132 -3.63 -10.96 -25.72
CA HIS A 132 -3.19 -10.02 -24.69
C HIS A 132 -3.10 -10.67 -23.31
N ALA A 133 -2.03 -10.34 -22.58
CA ALA A 133 -1.83 -10.84 -21.21
C ALA A 133 -2.97 -10.40 -20.26
N PRO A 134 -3.33 -11.23 -19.26
CA PRO A 134 -4.42 -10.92 -18.33
C PRO A 134 -4.26 -9.56 -17.62
N PRO A 135 -5.33 -8.97 -17.05
CA PRO A 135 -5.36 -7.60 -16.55
C PRO A 135 -4.24 -7.22 -15.55
N ILE A 136 -3.72 -8.20 -14.80
CA ILE A 136 -2.66 -8.03 -13.78
C ILE A 136 -1.27 -8.46 -14.32
N GLY A 137 -1.18 -8.94 -15.55
CA GLY A 137 0.01 -9.54 -16.14
C GLY A 137 1.04 -8.58 -16.74
N SER A 138 1.18 -7.35 -16.21
CA SER A 138 2.25 -6.44 -16.65
C SER A 138 3.32 -6.23 -15.56
N PRO A 139 4.62 -6.31 -15.90
CA PRO A 139 5.71 -6.13 -14.94
C PRO A 139 5.64 -4.82 -14.17
N LEU A 140 5.26 -3.73 -14.85
CA LEU A 140 5.17 -2.41 -14.25
C LEU A 140 3.98 -2.29 -13.28
N THR A 141 2.86 -3.00 -13.51
CA THR A 141 1.76 -3.04 -12.52
C THR A 141 2.18 -3.79 -11.26
N LEU A 142 2.92 -4.90 -11.40
CA LEU A 142 3.47 -5.62 -10.25
C LEU A 142 4.56 -4.82 -9.55
N ALA A 143 5.34 -4.00 -10.26
CA ALA A 143 6.28 -3.07 -9.64
C ALA A 143 5.57 -2.01 -8.79
N VAL A 144 4.51 -1.37 -9.31
CA VAL A 144 3.71 -0.40 -8.55
C VAL A 144 3.03 -1.07 -7.34
N PHE A 145 2.49 -2.27 -7.52
CA PHE A 145 1.93 -3.05 -6.42
C PHE A 145 2.99 -3.40 -5.37
N GLY A 146 4.14 -3.92 -5.80
CA GLY A 146 5.28 -4.25 -4.94
C GLY A 146 5.77 -3.03 -4.15
N LEU A 147 5.82 -1.86 -4.78
CA LEU A 147 6.17 -0.58 -4.14
C LEU A 147 5.24 -0.26 -2.97
N MET A 148 3.93 -0.41 -3.18
CA MET A 148 2.93 -0.20 -2.14
C MET A 148 3.09 -1.21 -0.99
N VAL A 149 3.29 -2.49 -1.32
CA VAL A 149 3.42 -3.54 -0.31
C VAL A 149 4.72 -3.37 0.48
N GLY A 150 5.85 -3.19 -0.18
CA GLY A 150 7.15 -2.97 0.47
C GLY A 150 7.10 -1.79 1.44
N TYR A 151 6.47 -0.68 1.03
CA TYR A 151 6.23 0.47 1.89
C TYR A 151 5.46 0.08 3.15
N TYR A 152 4.28 -0.55 3.00
CA TYR A 152 3.42 -0.86 4.15
C TYR A 152 4.01 -1.93 5.07
N LEU A 153 4.70 -2.93 4.54
CA LEU A 153 5.35 -3.96 5.34
C LEU A 153 6.44 -3.36 6.22
N VAL A 154 7.36 -2.59 5.63
CA VAL A 154 8.44 -1.96 6.39
C VAL A 154 7.88 -0.94 7.37
N TYR A 155 6.95 -0.09 6.92
CA TYR A 155 6.35 0.94 7.76
C TYR A 155 5.63 0.36 8.99
N PHE A 156 4.73 -0.60 8.81
CA PHE A 156 4.01 -1.21 9.94
C PHE A 156 4.92 -2.05 10.82
N THR A 157 5.90 -2.74 10.25
CA THR A 157 6.88 -3.51 11.06
C THR A 157 7.70 -2.57 11.94
N GLY A 158 8.18 -1.44 11.40
CA GLY A 158 8.91 -0.45 12.18
C GLY A 158 8.08 0.19 13.29
N LEU A 159 6.81 0.50 13.03
CA LEU A 159 5.86 0.97 14.05
C LEU A 159 5.70 -0.06 15.18
N LEU A 160 5.57 -1.34 14.85
CA LEU A 160 5.46 -2.40 15.85
C LEU A 160 6.75 -2.58 16.66
N VAL A 161 7.92 -2.43 16.04
CA VAL A 161 9.21 -2.47 16.74
C VAL A 161 9.33 -1.29 17.70
N HIS A 162 8.98 -0.08 17.27
CA HIS A 162 8.96 1.10 18.14
C HIS A 162 8.02 0.90 19.33
N HIS A 163 6.79 0.47 19.08
CA HIS A 163 5.81 0.21 20.11
C HIS A 163 6.26 -0.83 21.14
N ARG A 164 6.95 -1.89 20.69
CA ARG A 164 7.51 -2.91 21.60
C ARG A 164 8.61 -2.34 22.51
N ARG A 165 9.40 -1.37 22.04
CA ARG A 165 10.41 -0.68 22.85
C ARG A 165 9.76 0.22 23.89
N PHE A 166 8.77 1.01 23.47
CA PHE A 166 7.97 1.86 24.36
C PHE A 166 7.33 1.07 25.51
N GLN A 167 6.72 -0.07 25.23
CA GLN A 167 6.11 -0.93 26.26
C GLN A 167 7.15 -1.52 27.23
N ARG A 168 8.37 -1.81 26.77
CA ARG A 168 9.44 -2.31 27.63
C ARG A 168 9.94 -1.22 28.58
N GLU A 169 10.13 -0.01 28.09
CA GLU A 169 10.57 1.14 28.89
C GLU A 169 9.54 1.48 29.98
N ARG A 170 8.24 1.49 29.64
CA ARG A 170 7.16 1.64 30.63
C ARG A 170 7.07 0.50 31.64
N GLY A 171 7.30 -0.73 31.20
CA GLY A 171 7.32 -1.89 32.10
C GLY A 171 8.46 -1.80 33.12
N LEU A 172 9.63 -1.31 32.71
CA LEU A 172 10.79 -1.11 33.59
C LEU A 172 10.56 -0.02 34.63
N SER A 173 9.95 1.11 34.25
CA SER A 173 9.63 2.18 35.21
C SER A 173 8.61 1.74 36.26
N ALA A 174 7.61 0.93 35.88
CA ALA A 174 6.60 0.44 36.80
C ALA A 174 7.11 -0.58 37.83
N THR A 175 8.28 -1.18 37.60
CA THR A 175 8.92 -2.12 38.55
C THR A 175 9.98 -1.48 39.44
N ALA A 176 10.34 -0.22 39.16
CA ALA A 176 11.38 0.51 39.90
C ALA A 176 10.80 1.40 41.03
N ASP A 177 9.49 1.61 41.03
CA ASP A 177 8.69 2.29 42.07
C ASP A 177 8.09 1.26 43.05
#